data_AF-A0A7Y5GFC6-F1
#
_entry.id   AF-A0A7Y5GFC6-F1
#
_cell.length_a   1.000
_cell.length_b   1.000
_cell.length_c   1.000
_cell.angle_alpha   90.00
_cell.angle_beta   90.00
_cell.angle_gamma   90.00
#
_symmetry.space_group_name_H-M   'P 1'
#
loop_
_entity.id
_entity.type
_entity.pdbx_description
1 polymer ?
#
loop_
_entity_poly.entity_id
_entity_poly.type
_entity_poly.pdbx_seq_one_letter_code
_entity_poly.pdbx_strand_id
1 'polypeptide(L)'
;MLSDFSRLLRDNRNYRYMWMGQLVTEIGDHFNNIAVFSLAIESTGSGLVVTAVMLARAAAVILAGPLAGVVLDRLDRRKVMIASDLMRGVVALGFILTVDRGH
;
A
#
# COMPACT_ATOMS: atom_id res chain seq x y z
N MET A 1 -28.28 0.63 -3.33
CA MET A 1 -26.86 0.34 -2.99
C MET A 1 -25.93 0.47 -4.19
N LEU A 2 -25.92 -0.44 -5.19
CA LEU A 2 -25.03 -0.29 -6.36
C LEU A 2 -25.37 0.95 -7.22
N SER A 3 -26.66 1.28 -7.30
CA SER A 3 -27.17 2.51 -7.95
C SER A 3 -26.60 3.77 -7.32
N ASP A 4 -26.58 3.85 -6.00
CA ASP A 4 -26.14 5.04 -5.24
C ASP A 4 -24.62 5.22 -5.34
N PHE A 5 -23.88 4.11 -5.30
CA PHE A 5 -22.44 4.12 -5.51
C PHE A 5 -22.07 4.58 -6.93
N SER A 6 -22.78 4.09 -7.95
CA SER A 6 -22.58 4.52 -9.34
C SER A 6 -22.89 6.02 -9.54
N ARG A 7 -23.86 6.55 -8.77
CA ARG A 7 -24.22 7.96 -8.76
C ARG A 7 -23.13 8.82 -8.12
N LEU A 8 -22.60 8.42 -6.98
CA LEU A 8 -21.47 9.09 -6.32
C LEU A 8 -20.21 9.12 -7.20
N LEU A 9 -19.94 8.03 -7.92
CA LEU A 9 -18.84 7.94 -8.88
C LEU A 9 -19.01 8.86 -10.10
N ARG A 10 -20.25 9.10 -10.54
CA ARG A 10 -20.54 9.96 -11.70
C ARG A 10 -20.66 11.43 -11.33
N ASP A 11 -21.37 11.75 -10.25
CA ASP A 11 -21.73 13.12 -9.88
C ASP A 11 -20.65 13.83 -9.05
N ASN A 12 -19.84 13.08 -8.28
CA ASN A 12 -18.82 13.68 -7.43
C ASN A 12 -17.41 13.46 -7.98
N ARG A 13 -16.89 14.49 -8.66
CA ARG A 13 -15.57 14.48 -9.31
C ARG A 13 -14.43 14.16 -8.35
N ASN A 14 -14.48 14.67 -7.11
CA ASN A 14 -13.46 14.41 -6.09
C ASN A 14 -13.50 12.95 -5.62
N TYR A 15 -14.69 12.40 -5.42
CA TYR A 15 -14.86 11.00 -5.04
C TYR A 15 -14.32 10.07 -6.12
N ARG A 16 -14.57 10.38 -7.40
CA ARG A 16 -14.04 9.61 -8.52
C ARG A 16 -12.52 9.59 -8.57
N TYR A 17 -11.86 10.72 -8.33
CA TYR A 17 -10.39 10.77 -8.30
C TYR A 17 -9.82 9.97 -7.14
N MET A 18 -10.41 10.08 -5.94
CA MET A 18 -10.00 9.27 -4.79
C MET A 18 -10.18 7.78 -5.08
N TRP A 19 -11.32 7.39 -5.65
CA TRP A 19 -11.63 5.99 -5.94
C TRP A 19 -10.70 5.39 -7.00
N MET A 20 -10.39 6.13 -8.06
CA MET A 20 -9.42 5.70 -9.07
C MET A 20 -8.00 5.61 -8.50
N GLY A 21 -7.60 6.57 -7.66
CA GLY A 21 -6.30 6.54 -6.98
C GLY A 21 -6.18 5.32 -6.05
N GLN A 22 -7.23 5.04 -5.27
CA GLN A 22 -7.27 3.87 -4.40
C GLN A 22 -7.21 2.57 -5.20
N LEU A 23 -7.93 2.47 -6.32
CA LEU A 23 -7.85 1.31 -7.21
C LEU A 23 -6.42 1.04 -7.69
N VAL A 24 -5.75 2.06 -8.19
CA VAL A 24 -4.36 1.93 -8.68
C VAL A 24 -3.43 1.52 -7.54
N THR A 25 -3.64 2.09 -6.36
CA THR A 25 -2.83 1.82 -5.16
C THR A 25 -2.96 0.36 -4.71
N GLU A 26 -4.19 -0.15 -4.62
CA GLU A 26 -4.47 -1.54 -4.23
C GLU A 26 -3.90 -2.53 -5.25
N ILE A 27 -4.04 -2.24 -6.55
CA ILE A 27 -3.44 -3.05 -7.61
C ILE A 27 -1.91 -3.09 -7.44
N GLY A 28 -1.29 -1.92 -7.22
CA GLY A 28 0.15 -1.83 -6.99
C GLY A 28 0.61 -2.61 -5.75
N ASP A 29 -0.15 -2.58 -4.66
CA ASP A 29 0.13 -3.35 -3.45
C ASP A 29 0.06 -4.86 -3.69
N HIS A 30 -0.92 -5.33 -4.46
CA HIS A 30 -1.01 -6.74 -4.83
C HIS A 30 0.19 -7.18 -5.67
N PHE A 31 0.62 -6.39 -6.66
CA PHE A 31 1.82 -6.69 -7.44
C PHE A 31 3.08 -6.70 -6.56
N ASN A 32 3.25 -5.72 -5.68
CA ASN A 32 4.37 -5.67 -4.74
C ASN A 32 4.40 -6.89 -3.81
N ASN A 33 3.24 -7.34 -3.33
CA ASN A 33 3.15 -8.54 -2.49
C ASN A 33 3.61 -9.78 -3.25
N ILE A 34 3.17 -9.96 -4.49
CA ILE A 34 3.59 -11.08 -5.34
C ILE A 34 5.11 -11.03 -5.57
N ALA A 35 5.65 -9.86 -5.90
CA ALA A 35 7.09 -9.68 -6.12
C ALA A 35 7.92 -10.02 -4.87
N VAL A 36 7.52 -9.51 -3.70
CA VAL A 36 8.19 -9.80 -2.43
C VAL A 36 8.11 -11.29 -2.08
N PHE A 37 6.97 -11.95 -2.29
CA PHE A 37 6.83 -13.38 -2.02
C PHE A 37 7.67 -14.23 -2.97
N SER A 38 7.69 -13.88 -4.27
CA SER A 38 8.54 -14.56 -5.25
C SER A 38 10.03 -14.40 -4.89
N LEU A 39 10.47 -13.18 -4.60
CA LEU A 39 11.85 -12.90 -4.21
C LEU A 39 12.25 -13.61 -2.92
N ALA A 40 11.37 -13.67 -1.92
CA ALA A 40 11.65 -14.35 -0.66
C ALA A 40 11.81 -15.86 -0.84
N ILE A 41 11.02 -16.48 -1.74
CA ILE A 41 11.12 -17.89 -2.08
C ILE A 41 12.43 -18.16 -2.84
N GLU A 42 12.72 -17.36 -3.87
CA GLU A 42 13.90 -17.51 -4.72
C GLU A 42 15.22 -17.28 -3.97
N SER A 43 15.27 -16.25 -3.12
CA SER A 43 16.47 -15.88 -2.37
C SER A 43 16.81 -16.83 -1.22
N THR A 44 15.84 -17.56 -0.67
CA THR A 44 16.04 -18.28 0.61
C THR A 44 15.74 -19.77 0.56
N GLY A 45 14.84 -20.22 -0.33
CA GLY A 45 14.41 -21.63 -0.42
C GLY A 45 13.70 -22.19 0.84
N SER A 46 13.55 -21.40 1.91
CA SER A 46 13.03 -21.82 3.22
C SER A 46 11.74 -21.08 3.56
N GLY A 47 10.64 -21.82 3.71
CA GLY A 47 9.31 -21.27 4.02
C GLY A 47 9.23 -20.55 5.38
N LEU A 48 10.18 -20.81 6.29
CA LEU A 48 10.25 -20.13 7.59
C LEU A 48 10.52 -18.62 7.46
N VAL A 49 11.43 -18.23 6.55
CA VAL A 49 11.77 -16.82 6.34
C VAL A 49 10.62 -16.09 5.66
N VAL A 50 9.96 -16.72 4.69
CA VAL A 50 8.74 -16.19 4.05
C VAL A 50 7.66 -15.94 5.10
N THR A 51 7.42 -16.92 5.99
CA THR A 51 6.41 -16.80 7.06
C THR A 51 6.77 -15.70 8.06
N ALA A 52 8.05 -15.56 8.44
CA ALA A 52 8.50 -14.50 9.32
C ALA A 52 8.31 -13.10 8.70
N VAL A 53 8.62 -12.94 7.40
CA VAL A 53 8.38 -11.69 6.66
C VAL A 53 6.88 -11.37 6.62
N MET A 54 6.02 -12.36 6.36
CA MET A 54 4.57 -12.16 6.36
C MET A 54 4.05 -11.74 7.75
N LEU A 55 4.52 -12.39 8.81
CA LEU A 55 4.16 -12.03 10.19
C LEU A 55 4.61 -10.62 10.55
N ALA A 56 5.83 -10.24 10.16
CA ALA A 56 6.33 -8.88 10.38
C ALA A 56 5.45 -7.83 9.69
N ARG A 57 5.01 -8.10 8.44
CA ARG A 57 4.09 -7.22 7.72
C ARG A 57 2.71 -7.15 8.38
N ALA A 58 2.15 -8.28 8.80
CA ALA A 58 0.87 -8.32 9.49
C ALA A 58 0.92 -7.53 10.81
N ALA A 59 1.98 -7.71 11.60
CA ALA A 59 2.20 -6.96 12.82
C ALA A 59 2.28 -5.45 12.55
N ALA A 60 3.02 -5.03 11.51
CA ALA A 60 3.09 -3.63 11.13
C ALA A 60 1.72 -3.03 10.78
N VAL A 61 0.88 -3.76 10.03
CA VAL A 61 -0.49 -3.31 9.69
C VAL A 61 -1.37 -3.20 10.94
N ILE A 62 -1.33 -4.21 11.82
CA ILE A 62 -2.13 -4.22 13.05
C ILE A 62 -1.74 -3.06 13.97
N LEU A 63 -0.45 -2.79 14.12
CA LEU A 63 0.06 -1.70 14.95
C LEU A 63 -0.22 -0.33 14.32
N ALA A 64 -0.14 -0.23 12.99
CA ALA A 64 -0.39 1.01 12.27
C ALA A 64 -1.88 1.38 12.23
N GLY A 65 -2.81 0.41 12.28
CA GLY A 65 -4.25 0.66 12.19
C GLY A 65 -4.79 1.66 13.23
N PRO A 66 -4.56 1.46 14.54
CA PRO A 66 -4.98 2.40 15.58
C PRO A 66 -4.32 3.78 15.43
N LEU A 67 -3.03 3.82 15.10
CA LEU A 67 -2.29 5.06 14.87
C LEU A 67 -2.88 5.83 13.68
N ALA A 68 -3.18 5.14 12.58
CA ALA A 68 -3.81 5.72 11.40
C ALA A 68 -5.18 6.30 11.76
N GLY A 69 -6.00 5.60 12.55
CA GLY A 69 -7.29 6.12 13.03
C GLY A 69 -7.15 7.45 13.76
N VAL A 70 -6.28 7.51 14.78
CA VAL A 70 -6.04 8.75 15.56
C VAL A 70 -5.52 9.89 14.68
N VAL A 71 -4.65 9.59 13.71
CA VAL A 71 -4.07 10.59 12.80
C VAL A 71 -5.12 11.10 11.80
N LEU A 72 -5.92 10.22 11.20
CA LEU A 72 -6.98 10.59 10.25
C LEU A 72 -8.17 11.30 10.91
N ASP A 73 -8.33 11.17 12.22
CA ASP A 73 -9.33 11.91 12.98
C ASP A 73 -8.90 13.36 13.27
N ARG A 74 -7.58 13.63 13.27
CA ARG A 74 -7.01 14.95 13.58
C ARG A 74 -6.53 15.73 12.35
N LEU A 75 -6.24 15.05 11.24
CA LEU A 75 -5.70 15.64 10.03
C LEU A 75 -6.67 15.50 8.84
N ASP A 76 -6.50 16.38 7.84
CA ASP A 76 -7.22 16.26 6.58
C ASP A 76 -6.81 14.96 5.86
N ARG A 77 -7.77 14.04 5.74
CA ARG A 77 -7.60 12.71 5.13
C ARG A 77 -6.95 12.78 3.75
N ARG A 78 -7.27 13.81 2.96
CA ARG A 78 -6.71 13.97 1.62
C ARG A 78 -5.21 14.26 1.66
N LYS A 79 -4.76 15.08 2.61
CA LYS A 79 -3.33 15.40 2.78
C LYS A 79 -2.55 14.19 3.29
N VAL A 80 -3.14 13.41 4.20
CA VAL A 80 -2.53 12.18 4.73
C VAL A 80 -2.35 11.13 3.63
N MET A 81 -3.34 10.96 2.75
CA MET A 81 -3.26 10.05 1.60
C MET A 81 -2.13 10.46 0.65
N ILE A 82 -2.10 11.74 0.24
CA ILE A 82 -1.04 12.26 -0.65
C ILE A 82 0.36 12.10 -0.02
N ALA A 83 0.51 12.40 1.27
CA ALA A 83 1.80 12.25 1.95
C ALA A 83 2.24 10.78 2.04
N SER A 84 1.31 9.86 2.31
CA SER A 84 1.57 8.42 2.35
C SER A 84 2.02 7.87 1.00
N ASP A 85 1.34 8.26 -0.08
CA ASP A 85 1.68 7.85 -1.44
C ASP A 85 3.05 8.38 -1.86
N LEU A 86 3.37 9.63 -1.49
CA LEU A 86 4.69 10.22 -1.76
C LEU A 86 5.79 9.48 -0.99
N MET A 87 5.58 9.17 0.29
CA MET A 87 6.54 8.38 1.06
C MET A 87 6.74 6.98 0.47
N ARG A 88 5.66 6.31 0.04
CA ARG A 88 5.75 5.01 -0.66
C ARG A 88 6.58 5.12 -1.93
N GLY A 89 6.35 6.15 -2.74
CA GLY A 89 7.14 6.39 -3.95
C GLY A 89 8.62 6.56 -3.65
N VAL A 90 8.98 7.32 -2.61
CA VAL A 90 10.38 7.52 -2.19
C VAL A 90 11.01 6.21 -1.72
N VAL A 91 10.30 5.41 -0.91
CA VAL A 91 10.81 4.12 -0.43
C VAL A 91 11.00 3.13 -1.59
N ALA A 92 10.06 3.08 -2.52
CA ALA A 92 10.16 2.21 -3.70
C ALA A 92 11.34 2.61 -4.61
N LEU A 93 11.53 3.91 -4.84
CA LEU A 93 12.69 4.42 -5.58
C LEU A 93 14.01 4.11 -4.86
N GLY A 94 14.05 4.28 -3.54
CA GLY A 94 15.20 3.90 -2.73
C GLY A 94 15.54 2.41 -2.86
N PHE A 95 14.52 1.55 -2.78
CA PHE A 95 14.69 0.10 -2.95
C PHE A 95 15.25 -0.25 -4.33
N ILE A 96 14.70 0.32 -5.41
CA ILE A 96 15.20 0.13 -6.78
C ILE A 96 16.67 0.56 -6.88
N LEU A 97 17.04 1.72 -6.34
CA LEU A 97 18.42 2.23 -6.38
C LEU A 97 19.42 1.39 -5.57
N THR A 98 18.94 0.67 -4.55
CA THR A 98 19.78 -0.24 -3.75
C THR A 98 19.88 -1.63 -4.36
N VAL A 99 18.81 -2.12 -5.00
CA VAL A 99 18.79 -3.43 -5.67
C VAL A 99 19.68 -3.44 -6.91
N ASP A 100 19.78 -2.33 -7.62
CA ASP A 100 20.61 -2.20 -8.83
C ASP A 100 22.13 -2.30 -8.56
N ARG A 101 22.56 -2.23 -7.29
CA ARG A 101 23.99 -2.36 -6.91
C ARG A 101 24.39 -3.78 -6.47
N GLY A 102 23.47 -4.74 -6.53
CA GLY A 102 23.66 -6.10 -6.02
C GLY A 102 23.91 -7.18 -7.07
N HIS A 103 24.23 -6.82 -8.31
CA HIS A 103 24.62 -7.76 -9.38
C HIS A 103 26.05 -7.51 -9.86
#